data_AF-A0A7S2GR08-F1
#
_entry.id   AF-A0A7S2GR08-F1
#
_cell.length_a   1.000
_cell.length_b   1.000
_cell.length_c   1.000
_cell.angle_alpha   90.00
_cell.angle_beta   90.00
_cell.angle_gamma   90.00
#
_symmetry.space_group_name_H-M   'P 1'
#
loop_
_entity.id
_entity.type
_entity.pdbx_description
1 polymer ?
#
loop_
_entity_poly.entity_id
_entity_poly.type
_entity_poly.pdbx_seq_one_letter_code
_entity_poly.pdbx_strand_id
1 'polypeptide(L)'
;MAGMPGMQGMPGIQGMGGMPGGMRGMPGGMRQQPEQPGVMPSGTPVCVYGLKGAAQHNGKTGQVESYDGQSERYVVDLGEGEQVRIRFDNLAQMIDVEVTGMQNRADLNGKGGRIAGYDEEKDRYHIDIQGVGRASLLLNNLILPANTRGKVVGLTSESGSKWNDKIGKLLSFDREAGRYLIQMTKDEQLRVKPQNLRL
;
A
#
# COMPACT_ATOMS: atom_id res chain seq x y z
N MET A 1 -27.49 -5.37 -66.34
CA MET A 1 -27.10 -4.07 -66.92
C MET A 1 -28.31 -3.16 -66.84
N ALA A 2 -28.08 -1.95 -66.33
CA ALA A 2 -28.91 -0.75 -66.44
C ALA A 2 -30.29 -0.72 -65.74
N GLY A 3 -30.41 0.24 -64.82
CA GLY A 3 -31.58 1.11 -64.84
C GLY A 3 -32.18 1.42 -63.48
N MET A 4 -31.63 2.38 -62.74
CA MET A 4 -32.44 3.29 -61.93
C MET A 4 -31.76 4.67 -61.85
N PRO A 5 -32.19 5.65 -62.67
CA PRO A 5 -31.88 7.05 -62.52
C PRO A 5 -32.81 7.70 -61.48
N GLY A 6 -32.28 8.72 -60.81
CA GLY A 6 -32.92 9.39 -59.69
C GLY A 6 -34.04 10.38 -60.02
N MET A 7 -34.56 11.00 -58.96
CA MET A 7 -35.25 12.29 -58.91
C MET A 7 -35.32 12.67 -57.42
N GLN A 8 -34.67 13.75 -56.98
CA GLN A 8 -35.09 15.16 -57.06
C GLN A 8 -36.20 15.54 -56.10
N GLY A 9 -35.88 16.58 -55.31
CA GLY A 9 -36.82 17.50 -54.67
C GLY A 9 -37.20 17.12 -53.24
N MET A 10 -37.30 18.03 -52.27
CA MET A 10 -37.27 19.50 -52.28
C MET A 10 -37.37 19.97 -50.78
N PRO A 11 -37.46 21.26 -50.43
CA PRO A 11 -36.52 21.93 -49.53
C PRO A 11 -37.11 22.46 -48.21
N GLY A 12 -36.22 22.89 -47.30
CA GLY A 12 -36.39 24.07 -46.45
C GLY A 12 -37.18 23.93 -45.15
N ILE A 13 -36.47 23.87 -44.01
CA ILE A 13 -36.93 24.51 -42.77
C ILE A 13 -35.81 25.37 -42.18
N GLN A 14 -36.24 26.58 -41.87
CA GLN A 14 -35.59 27.79 -41.43
C GLN A 14 -35.14 27.70 -39.95
N GLY A 15 -34.14 28.51 -39.60
CA GLY A 15 -33.41 28.42 -38.34
C GLY A 15 -34.13 28.84 -37.06
N MET A 16 -33.50 28.44 -35.96
CA MET A 16 -33.55 28.92 -34.57
C MET A 16 -32.25 28.34 -33.95
N GLY A 17 -31.29 29.04 -33.37
CA GLY A 17 -31.38 30.11 -32.38
C GLY A 17 -31.22 29.50 -30.97
N GLY A 18 -29.98 29.47 -30.41
CA GLY A 18 -29.73 29.21 -28.98
C GLY A 18 -28.55 28.28 -28.64
N MET A 19 -27.42 28.83 -28.20
CA MET A 19 -26.52 28.20 -27.19
C MET A 19 -27.26 28.20 -25.83
N PRO A 20 -27.00 27.34 -24.81
CA PRO A 20 -25.68 26.86 -24.37
C PRO A 20 -25.62 25.46 -23.65
N GLY A 21 -24.40 24.96 -23.42
CA GLY A 21 -24.11 24.10 -22.25
C GLY A 21 -24.22 22.58 -22.48
N GLY A 22 -23.16 21.86 -22.08
CA GLY A 22 -23.21 20.40 -22.01
C GLY A 22 -21.85 19.72 -22.02
N MET A 23 -21.07 19.91 -20.97
CA MET A 23 -20.35 18.84 -20.30
C MET A 23 -19.67 17.78 -21.20
N ARG A 24 -18.40 17.99 -21.53
CA ARG A 24 -17.49 16.85 -21.79
C ARG A 24 -16.23 16.95 -20.95
N GLY A 25 -16.41 17.28 -19.68
CA GLY A 25 -15.52 16.77 -18.63
C GLY A 25 -15.74 15.27 -18.55
N MET A 26 -15.01 14.49 -19.34
CA MET A 26 -14.79 13.10 -19.01
C MET A 26 -13.95 13.11 -17.74
N PRO A 27 -14.46 12.60 -16.60
CA PRO A 27 -13.63 12.39 -15.43
C PRO A 27 -12.48 11.53 -15.92
N GLY A 28 -11.25 11.99 -15.74
CA GLY A 28 -10.06 11.20 -15.99
C GLY A 28 -10.27 9.87 -15.29
N GLY A 29 -10.58 8.83 -16.06
CA GLY A 29 -10.60 7.48 -15.55
C GLY A 29 -9.22 7.30 -14.96
N MET A 30 -9.15 7.24 -13.63
CA MET A 30 -7.94 6.85 -12.90
C MET A 30 -7.40 5.66 -13.67
N ARG A 31 -6.32 5.88 -14.44
CA ARG A 31 -5.58 4.79 -15.05
C ARG A 31 -5.18 3.95 -13.85
N GLN A 32 -5.89 2.86 -13.62
CA GLN A 32 -5.51 1.88 -12.62
C GLN A 32 -4.13 1.44 -13.06
N GLN A 33 -3.10 2.02 -12.43
CA GLN A 33 -1.74 1.56 -12.63
C GLN A 33 -1.78 0.07 -12.36
N PRO A 34 -1.21 -0.77 -13.25
CA PRO A 34 -1.15 -2.21 -13.02
C PRO A 34 -0.64 -2.43 -11.59
N GLU A 35 -1.35 -3.22 -10.78
CA GLU A 35 -0.94 -3.46 -9.40
C GLU A 35 0.52 -3.95 -9.38
N GLN A 36 1.40 -3.19 -8.74
CA GLN A 36 2.79 -3.54 -8.56
C GLN A 36 2.96 -4.13 -7.15
N PRO A 37 3.34 -5.42 -7.02
CA PRO A 37 3.50 -6.05 -5.70
C PRO A 37 4.49 -5.31 -4.79
N GLY A 38 5.53 -4.71 -5.37
CA GLY A 38 6.57 -3.98 -4.63
C GLY A 38 6.26 -2.51 -4.32
N VAL A 39 5.09 -2.00 -4.68
CA VAL A 39 4.72 -0.59 -4.46
C VAL A 39 3.50 -0.50 -3.55
N MET A 40 3.56 0.33 -2.52
CA MET A 40 2.39 0.65 -1.70
C MET A 40 1.37 1.44 -2.53
N PRO A 41 0.08 1.07 -2.50
CA PRO A 41 -0.96 1.81 -3.19
C PRO A 41 -1.09 3.23 -2.68
N SER A 42 -1.53 4.13 -3.56
CA SER A 42 -2.05 5.43 -3.15
C SER A 42 -3.22 5.26 -2.16
N GLY A 43 -3.33 6.17 -1.21
CA GLY A 43 -4.27 6.13 -0.09
C GLY A 43 -3.84 5.25 1.09
N THR A 44 -2.70 4.54 1.01
CA THR A 44 -2.22 3.72 2.12
C THR A 44 -1.85 4.61 3.31
N PRO A 45 -2.47 4.44 4.49
CA PRO A 45 -2.14 5.21 5.68
C PRO A 45 -0.80 4.75 6.25
N VAL A 46 0.08 5.70 6.56
CA VAL A 46 1.45 5.43 7.02
C VAL A 46 1.85 6.36 8.16
N CYS A 47 2.74 5.87 9.01
CA CYS A 47 3.44 6.65 10.04
C CYS A 47 4.90 6.82 9.63
N VAL A 48 5.43 8.03 9.76
CA VAL A 48 6.81 8.37 9.40
C VAL A 48 7.75 8.09 10.57
N TYR A 49 8.87 7.43 10.30
CA TYR A 49 9.91 7.17 11.31
C TYR A 49 11.32 7.15 10.71
N GLY A 50 12.36 7.22 11.54
CA GLY A 50 13.75 7.01 11.15
C GLY A 50 14.37 8.05 10.23
N LEU A 51 13.71 9.18 10.02
CA LEU A 51 14.29 10.27 9.25
C LEU A 51 15.39 10.95 10.07
N LYS A 52 16.62 10.92 9.53
CA LYS A 52 17.78 11.61 10.14
C LYS A 52 17.85 13.08 9.74
N GLY A 53 17.68 13.37 8.44
CA GLY A 53 17.79 14.73 7.90
C GLY A 53 16.53 15.58 8.05
N ALA A 54 15.40 14.97 8.37
CA ALA A 54 14.11 15.63 8.51
C ALA A 54 13.33 15.05 9.71
N ALA A 55 14.02 14.94 10.84
CA ALA A 55 13.52 14.27 12.04
C ALA A 55 12.24 14.90 12.61
N GLN A 56 11.94 16.16 12.27
CA GLN A 56 10.71 16.86 12.65
C GLN A 56 9.43 16.19 12.10
N HIS A 57 9.53 15.33 11.08
CA HIS A 57 8.38 14.59 10.57
C HIS A 57 8.24 13.20 11.22
N ASN A 58 9.20 12.74 12.02
CA ASN A 58 9.07 11.45 12.71
C ASN A 58 7.90 11.49 13.70
N GLY A 59 7.12 10.41 13.73
CA GLY A 59 5.90 10.29 14.52
C GLY A 59 4.66 10.93 13.89
N LYS A 60 4.80 11.70 12.79
CA LYS A 60 3.65 12.18 12.03
C LYS A 60 3.02 11.04 11.23
N THR A 61 1.71 11.13 11.02
CA THR A 61 0.94 10.19 10.20
C THR A 61 0.49 10.87 8.92
N GLY A 62 0.31 10.10 7.85
CA GLY A 62 -0.14 10.62 6.56
C GLY A 62 -0.69 9.52 5.66
N GLN A 63 -0.92 9.86 4.40
CA GLN A 63 -1.33 8.91 3.37
C GLN A 63 -0.37 8.96 2.19
N VAL A 64 -0.08 7.79 1.61
CA VAL A 64 0.69 7.72 0.36
C VAL A 64 -0.13 8.34 -0.76
N GLU A 65 0.40 9.36 -1.42
CA GLU A 65 -0.25 9.96 -2.59
C GLU A 65 0.24 9.28 -3.87
N SER A 66 1.56 9.10 -4.01
CA SER A 66 2.17 8.49 -5.18
C SER A 66 3.54 7.89 -4.86
N TYR A 67 4.07 7.11 -5.80
CA TYR A 67 5.41 6.53 -5.74
C TYR A 67 6.24 7.01 -6.93
N ASP A 68 7.43 7.53 -6.64
CA ASP A 68 8.43 7.89 -7.63
C ASP A 68 9.45 6.76 -7.77
N GLY A 69 9.35 6.00 -8.86
CA GLY A 69 10.25 4.89 -9.16
C GLY A 69 11.66 5.32 -9.56
N GLN A 70 11.92 6.60 -9.86
CA GLN A 70 13.29 7.07 -10.14
C GLN A 70 14.09 7.29 -8.86
N SER A 71 13.44 7.83 -7.83
CA SER A 71 14.08 8.11 -6.53
C SER A 71 13.82 7.06 -5.46
N GLU A 72 12.98 6.06 -5.76
CA GLU A 72 12.50 5.01 -4.85
C GLU A 72 11.87 5.58 -3.58
N ARG A 73 11.11 6.67 -3.75
CA ARG A 73 10.46 7.40 -2.66
C ARG A 73 8.96 7.51 -2.89
N TYR A 74 8.23 7.44 -1.80
CA TYR A 74 6.81 7.74 -1.73
C TYR A 74 6.63 9.23 -1.46
N VAL A 75 5.70 9.85 -2.18
CA VAL A 75 5.13 11.13 -1.81
C VAL A 75 4.04 10.84 -0.78
N VAL A 76 4.24 11.33 0.45
CA VAL A 76 3.30 11.17 1.55
C VAL A 76 2.72 12.54 1.89
N ASP A 77 1.39 12.63 1.89
CA ASP A 77 0.66 13.78 2.39
C ASP A 77 0.46 13.63 3.90
N LEU A 78 1.04 14.54 4.67
CA LEU A 78 0.94 14.61 6.14
C LEU A 78 -0.28 15.42 6.61
N GLY A 79 -1.09 15.92 5.67
CA GLY A 79 -2.21 16.80 5.93
C GLY A 79 -1.86 18.28 5.70
N GLU A 80 -2.90 19.11 5.57
CA GLU A 80 -2.78 20.57 5.38
C GLU A 80 -1.90 21.01 4.19
N GLY A 81 -1.73 20.12 3.20
CA GLY A 81 -0.90 20.36 2.02
C GLY A 81 0.60 20.13 2.24
N GLU A 82 1.01 19.61 3.40
CA GLU A 82 2.40 19.24 3.69
C GLU A 82 2.74 17.89 3.04
N GLN A 83 3.51 17.92 1.94
CA GLN A 83 3.98 16.71 1.26
C GLN A 83 5.47 16.48 1.49
N VAL A 84 5.83 15.21 1.71
CA VAL A 84 7.21 14.79 1.96
C VAL A 84 7.57 13.57 1.11
N ARG A 85 8.85 13.49 0.68
CA ARG A 85 9.37 12.36 -0.11
C ARG A 85 10.17 11.40 0.75
N ILE A 86 9.59 10.25 1.06
CA ILE A 86 10.09 9.32 2.08
C ILE A 86 10.32 7.93 1.46
N ARG A 87 11.41 7.25 1.82
CA ARG A 87 11.66 5.86 1.40
C ARG A 87 10.79 4.88 2.18
N PHE A 88 10.58 3.69 1.63
CA PHE A 88 9.86 2.62 2.32
C PHE A 88 10.39 2.36 3.75
N ASP A 89 11.72 2.32 3.93
CA ASP A 89 12.38 2.07 5.22
C ASP A 89 12.09 3.09 6.32
N ASN A 90 11.46 4.22 5.96
CA ASN A 90 11.11 5.32 6.85
C ASN A 90 9.59 5.48 6.99
N LEU A 91 8.82 4.49 6.56
CA LEU A 91 7.36 4.44 6.64
C LEU A 91 6.94 3.14 7.30
N ALA A 92 5.94 3.21 8.18
CA ALA A 92 5.24 2.04 8.73
C ALA A 92 3.78 2.11 8.29
N GLN A 93 3.28 1.06 7.64
CA GLN A 93 1.86 0.95 7.27
C GLN A 93 0.97 0.89 8.51
N MET A 94 -0.06 1.73 8.56
CA MET A 94 -1.03 1.78 9.66
C MET A 94 -2.22 0.86 9.40
N ILE A 95 -1.94 -0.43 9.43
CA ILE A 95 -2.86 -1.53 9.11
C ILE A 95 -3.36 -2.25 10.36
N ASP A 96 -4.53 -2.87 10.25
CA ASP A 96 -5.10 -3.73 11.28
C ASP A 96 -4.42 -5.10 11.25
N VAL A 97 -4.02 -5.59 12.42
CA VAL A 97 -3.25 -6.81 12.63
C VAL A 97 -3.86 -7.63 13.76
N GLU A 98 -3.60 -8.93 13.76
CA GLU A 98 -3.95 -9.82 14.88
C GLU A 98 -2.69 -10.17 15.67
N VAL A 99 -2.77 -10.08 17.01
CA VAL A 99 -1.67 -10.45 17.89
C VAL A 99 -1.61 -11.97 18.06
N THR A 100 -0.41 -12.56 17.98
CA THR A 100 -0.20 -14.00 18.11
C THR A 100 1.14 -14.34 18.77
N GLY A 101 1.32 -15.60 19.18
CA GLY A 101 2.59 -16.13 19.67
C GLY A 101 3.11 -15.48 20.96
N MET A 102 2.26 -14.75 21.70
CA MET A 102 2.64 -14.15 22.98
C MET A 102 2.74 -15.23 24.05
N GLN A 103 3.94 -15.39 24.62
CA GLN A 103 4.21 -16.36 25.69
C GLN A 103 3.85 -15.78 27.07
N ASN A 104 4.37 -14.59 27.39
CA ASN A 104 4.18 -13.96 28.70
C ASN A 104 2.86 -13.21 28.85
N ARG A 105 2.13 -13.02 27.74
CA ARG A 105 0.87 -12.27 27.66
C ARG A 105 -0.10 -13.00 26.72
N ALA A 106 -0.34 -14.28 27.01
CA ALA A 106 -1.19 -15.13 26.18
C ALA A 106 -2.63 -14.61 26.05
N ASP A 107 -3.07 -13.77 27.00
CA ASP A 107 -4.34 -13.01 26.98
C ASP A 107 -4.49 -12.08 25.78
N LEU A 108 -3.38 -11.70 25.14
CA LEU A 108 -3.38 -10.84 23.95
C LEU A 108 -3.53 -11.62 22.65
N ASN A 109 -3.27 -12.93 22.64
CA ASN A 109 -3.35 -13.73 21.42
C ASN A 109 -4.79 -13.75 20.89
N GLY A 110 -4.95 -13.55 19.58
CA GLY A 110 -6.24 -13.46 18.90
C GLY A 110 -6.91 -12.09 18.99
N LYS A 111 -6.35 -11.12 19.73
CA LYS A 111 -6.88 -9.75 19.71
C LYS A 111 -6.45 -9.00 18.45
N GLY A 112 -7.37 -8.20 17.91
CA GLY A 112 -7.08 -7.22 16.87
C GLY A 112 -6.45 -5.96 17.44
N GLY A 113 -5.56 -5.36 16.66
CA GLY A 113 -4.98 -4.05 16.93
C GLY A 113 -4.55 -3.35 15.66
N ARG A 114 -4.18 -2.08 15.76
CA ARG A 114 -3.72 -1.30 14.60
C ARG A 114 -2.28 -0.83 14.81
N ILE A 115 -1.45 -0.95 13.78
CA ILE A 115 -0.10 -0.37 13.81
C ILE A 115 -0.23 1.16 13.86
N ALA A 116 0.39 1.75 14.89
CA ALA A 116 0.40 3.19 15.13
C ALA A 116 1.80 3.82 14.97
N GLY A 117 2.84 2.99 14.87
CA GLY A 117 4.21 3.46 14.66
C GLY A 117 5.24 2.36 14.89
N TYR A 118 6.50 2.76 14.92
CA TYR A 118 7.64 1.85 15.08
C TYR A 118 8.65 2.46 16.05
N ASP A 119 9.16 1.61 16.95
CA ASP A 119 10.16 1.89 17.97
C ASP A 119 11.51 1.38 17.43
N GLU A 120 12.34 2.31 16.96
CA GLU A 120 13.67 2.00 16.40
C GLU A 120 14.66 1.46 17.44
N GLU A 121 14.53 1.88 18.70
CA GLU A 121 15.46 1.46 19.75
C GLU A 121 15.27 -0.02 20.10
N LYS A 122 14.01 -0.47 20.07
CA LYS A 122 13.64 -1.84 20.43
C LYS A 122 13.36 -2.74 19.24
N ASP A 123 13.39 -2.19 18.02
CA ASP A 123 13.00 -2.85 16.77
C ASP A 123 11.60 -3.49 16.88
N ARG A 124 10.62 -2.69 17.31
CA ARG A 124 9.25 -3.15 17.59
C ARG A 124 8.19 -2.21 17.02
N TYR A 125 7.04 -2.76 16.66
CA TYR A 125 5.89 -2.00 16.22
C TYR A 125 5.01 -1.62 17.41
N HIS A 126 4.59 -0.35 17.44
CA HIS A 126 3.58 0.11 18.38
C HIS A 126 2.20 -0.24 17.84
N ILE A 127 1.47 -1.05 18.60
CA ILE A 127 0.14 -1.54 18.24
C ILE A 127 -0.87 -1.04 19.26
N ASP A 128 -1.92 -0.38 18.79
CA ASP A 128 -3.08 -0.05 19.60
C ASP A 128 -4.03 -1.24 19.58
N ILE A 129 -3.99 -2.04 20.65
CA ILE A 129 -4.77 -3.27 20.79
C ILE A 129 -6.15 -2.95 21.35
N GLN A 130 -7.19 -3.42 20.66
CA GLN A 130 -8.58 -3.15 21.04
C GLN A 130 -8.90 -3.66 22.45
N GLY A 131 -9.40 -2.76 23.30
CA GLY A 131 -9.77 -3.07 24.69
C GLY A 131 -8.59 -3.33 25.64
N VAL A 132 -7.34 -3.07 25.21
CA VAL A 132 -6.14 -3.21 26.05
C VAL A 132 -5.33 -1.92 26.09
N GLY A 133 -5.17 -1.25 24.94
CA GLY A 133 -4.32 -0.07 24.80
C GLY A 133 -3.05 -0.35 24.00
N ARG A 134 -2.08 0.55 24.09
CA ARG A 134 -0.85 0.52 23.28
C ARG A 134 0.18 -0.47 23.81
N ALA A 135 0.72 -1.30 22.92
CA ALA A 135 1.79 -2.27 23.22
C ALA A 135 2.90 -2.22 22.16
N SER A 136 4.15 -2.48 22.55
CA SER A 136 5.27 -2.62 21.61
C SER A 136 5.57 -4.10 21.33
N LEU A 137 5.23 -4.56 20.13
CA LEU A 137 5.31 -5.96 19.73
C LEU A 137 6.27 -6.16 18.57
N LEU A 138 6.92 -7.31 18.53
CA LEU A 138 7.73 -7.73 17.39
C LEU A 138 6.82 -8.16 16.23
N LEU A 139 7.32 -8.06 15.00
CA LEU A 139 6.54 -8.51 13.84
C LEU A 139 6.24 -10.01 13.86
N ASN A 140 7.06 -10.82 14.56
CA ASN A 140 6.79 -12.25 14.78
C ASN A 140 5.55 -12.53 15.63
N ASN A 141 5.08 -11.53 16.38
CA ASN A 141 3.89 -11.62 17.20
C ASN A 141 2.67 -11.01 16.52
N LEU A 142 2.75 -10.72 15.22
CA LEU A 142 1.69 -10.08 14.46
C LEU A 142 1.34 -10.90 13.21
N ILE A 143 0.06 -11.10 13.00
CA ILE A 143 -0.51 -11.59 11.76
C ILE A 143 -0.98 -10.39 10.95
N LEU A 144 -0.32 -10.19 9.81
CA LEU A 144 -0.57 -9.11 8.88
C LEU A 144 -1.65 -9.53 7.87
N PRO A 145 -2.55 -8.61 7.49
CA PRO A 145 -3.56 -8.88 6.50
C PRO A 145 -2.94 -9.02 5.11
N ALA A 146 -3.66 -9.71 4.23
CA ALA A 146 -3.35 -9.72 2.81
C ALA A 146 -3.32 -8.28 2.25
N ASN A 147 -2.56 -8.09 1.16
CA ASN A 147 -2.25 -6.79 0.56
C ASN A 147 -1.31 -5.90 1.36
N THR A 148 -0.77 -6.32 2.50
CA THR A 148 0.31 -5.59 3.17
C THR A 148 1.58 -5.61 2.32
N ARG A 149 2.33 -4.49 2.26
CA ARG A 149 3.63 -4.47 1.58
C ARG A 149 4.73 -4.75 2.59
N GLY A 150 5.58 -5.72 2.34
CA GLY A 150 6.67 -6.07 3.25
C GLY A 150 7.99 -6.08 2.51
N LYS A 151 8.99 -5.38 3.06
CA LYS A 151 10.38 -5.53 2.62
C LYS A 151 10.95 -6.81 3.18
N VAL A 152 11.45 -7.67 2.30
CA VAL A 152 12.09 -8.93 2.68
C VAL A 152 13.49 -8.63 3.21
N VAL A 153 13.84 -9.22 4.35
CA VAL A 153 15.14 -9.02 5.00
C VAL A 153 15.66 -10.32 5.64
N GLY A 154 16.99 -10.43 5.76
CA GLY A 154 17.63 -11.48 6.56
C GLY A 154 17.46 -12.90 6.01
N LEU A 155 17.13 -13.09 4.73
CA LEU A 155 17.14 -14.41 4.11
C LEU A 155 18.57 -14.80 3.75
N THR A 156 18.95 -16.02 4.12
CA THR A 156 20.30 -16.57 3.90
C THR A 156 20.36 -17.68 2.86
N SER A 157 19.21 -18.28 2.52
CA SER A 157 19.12 -19.30 1.46
C SER A 157 19.43 -18.68 0.10
N GLU A 158 20.13 -19.41 -0.76
CA GLU A 158 20.51 -18.97 -2.11
C GLU A 158 19.33 -18.47 -2.97
N SER A 159 18.20 -19.17 -2.92
CA SER A 159 16.98 -18.77 -3.65
C SER A 159 16.23 -17.58 -3.03
N GLY A 160 16.49 -17.29 -1.75
CA GLY A 160 15.80 -16.26 -0.96
C GLY A 160 16.58 -14.96 -0.84
N SER A 161 17.91 -15.02 -0.75
CA SER A 161 18.76 -13.86 -0.51
C SER A 161 18.68 -12.81 -1.64
N LYS A 162 18.38 -13.24 -2.87
CA LYS A 162 18.11 -12.36 -4.03
C LYS A 162 16.91 -11.41 -3.83
N TRP A 163 16.09 -11.68 -2.82
CA TRP A 163 14.90 -10.90 -2.46
C TRP A 163 15.12 -9.95 -1.29
N ASN A 164 16.25 -10.04 -0.59
CA ASN A 164 16.56 -9.08 0.47
C ASN A 164 16.53 -7.65 -0.09
N ASP A 165 16.00 -6.73 0.71
CA ASP A 165 15.76 -5.32 0.39
C ASP A 165 14.71 -5.07 -0.72
N LYS A 166 14.07 -6.11 -1.25
CA LYS A 166 12.93 -5.98 -2.16
C LYS A 166 11.62 -6.00 -1.41
N ILE A 167 10.67 -5.20 -1.89
CA ILE A 167 9.32 -5.11 -1.35
C ILE A 167 8.42 -6.07 -2.14
N GLY A 168 7.54 -6.76 -1.44
CA GLY A 168 6.49 -7.58 -2.04
C GLY A 168 5.14 -7.42 -1.35
N LYS A 169 4.10 -7.96 -1.97
CA LYS A 169 2.72 -7.93 -1.49
C LYS A 169 2.40 -9.23 -0.77
N LEU A 170 2.01 -9.16 0.49
CA LEU A 170 1.54 -10.32 1.25
C LEU A 170 0.23 -10.83 0.64
N LEU A 171 0.16 -12.12 0.36
CA LEU A 171 -1.04 -12.78 -0.18
C LEU A 171 -1.81 -13.50 0.92
N SER A 172 -1.11 -14.28 1.74
CA SER A 172 -1.71 -15.06 2.82
C SER A 172 -0.70 -15.37 3.92
N PHE A 173 -1.22 -15.73 5.08
CA PHE A 173 -0.45 -16.29 6.19
C PHE A 173 -0.87 -17.73 6.44
N ASP A 174 0.09 -18.64 6.40
CA ASP A 174 -0.07 -20.04 6.76
C ASP A 174 0.21 -20.19 8.26
N ARG A 175 -0.85 -20.40 9.05
CA ARG A 175 -0.76 -20.53 10.52
C ARG A 175 -0.06 -21.81 10.96
N GLU A 176 -0.16 -22.87 10.17
CA GLU A 176 0.45 -24.17 10.49
C GLU A 176 1.96 -24.11 10.24
N ALA A 177 2.36 -23.56 9.09
CA ALA A 177 3.78 -23.40 8.76
C ALA A 177 4.44 -22.19 9.43
N GLY A 178 3.65 -21.24 9.95
CA GLY A 178 4.13 -19.98 10.52
C GLY A 178 4.83 -19.06 9.51
N ARG A 179 4.33 -19.04 8.26
CA ARG A 179 4.97 -18.31 7.14
C ARG A 179 3.96 -17.52 6.31
N TYR A 180 4.39 -16.37 5.81
CA TYR A 180 3.68 -15.63 4.77
C TYR A 180 4.03 -16.15 3.38
N LEU A 181 3.03 -16.16 2.50
CA LEU A 181 3.24 -16.16 1.06
C LEU A 181 3.28 -14.70 0.59
N ILE A 182 4.42 -14.27 0.07
CA ILE A 182 4.63 -12.92 -0.46
C ILE A 182 4.83 -12.98 -1.98
N GLN A 183 4.10 -12.14 -2.71
CA GLN A 183 4.27 -11.93 -4.14
C GLN A 183 5.35 -10.88 -4.37
N MET A 184 6.44 -11.28 -5.00
CA MET A 184 7.58 -10.38 -5.25
C MET A 184 7.48 -9.71 -6.63
N THR A 185 7.03 -10.47 -7.63
CA THR A 185 6.78 -9.99 -8.99
C THR A 185 5.46 -10.56 -9.49
N LYS A 186 5.10 -10.31 -10.75
CA LYS A 186 3.88 -10.87 -11.34
C LYS A 186 3.86 -12.40 -11.26
N ASP A 187 5.02 -13.04 -11.46
CA ASP A 187 5.12 -14.49 -11.63
C ASP A 187 5.91 -15.19 -10.50
N GLU A 188 6.63 -14.44 -9.65
CA GLU A 188 7.41 -15.02 -8.55
C GLU A 188 6.78 -14.74 -7.18
N GLN A 189 6.68 -15.81 -6.39
CA GLN A 189 6.24 -15.81 -5.00
C GLN A 189 7.29 -16.44 -4.10
N LEU A 190 7.27 -16.07 -2.83
CA LEU A 190 8.23 -16.52 -1.83
C LEU A 190 7.51 -16.83 -0.52
N ARG A 191 7.97 -17.87 0.19
CA ARG A 191 7.51 -18.17 1.54
C ARG A 191 8.51 -17.62 2.55
N VAL A 192 8.08 -16.69 3.39
CA VAL A 192 8.95 -16.01 4.37
C VAL A 192 8.38 -16.12 5.78
N LYS A 193 9.26 -16.17 6.78
CA LYS A 193 8.82 -16.06 8.17
C LYS A 193 8.50 -14.59 8.50
N PRO A 194 7.64 -14.32 9.48
CA PRO A 194 7.35 -12.95 9.95
C PRO A 194 8.61 -12.14 10.28
N GLN A 195 9.63 -12.76 10.91
CA GLN A 195 10.90 -12.10 11.26
C GLN A 195 11.75 -11.64 10.07
N ASN A 196 11.42 -12.12 8.86
CA ASN A 196 12.12 -11.79 7.62
C ASN A 196 11.39 -10.69 6.83
N LEU A 197 10.48 -9.98 7.48
CA LEU A 197 9.74 -8.87 6.91
C LEU A 197 9.98 -7.59 7.72
N ARG A 198 9.93 -6.46 7.01
CA ARG A 198 9.86 -5.11 7.58
C ARG A 198 8.76 -4.33 6.88
N LEU A 199 7.98 -3.58 7.65
CA LEU A 199 6.87 -2.73 7.20
C LEU A 199 7.25 -1.26 7.10
#